data_AF-A0A7D5E1H4-F1
#
_entry.id   AF-A0A7D5E1H4-F1
#
_cell.length_a   1.000
_cell.length_b   1.000
_cell.length_c   1.000
_cell.angle_alpha   90.00
_cell.angle_beta   90.00
_cell.angle_gamma   90.00
#
_symmetry.space_group_name_H-M   'P 1'
#
loop_
_entity.id
_entity.type
_entity.pdbx_description
1 polymer ?
#
loop_
_entity_poly.entity_id
_entity_poly.type
_entity_poly.pdbx_seq_one_letter_code
_entity_poly.pdbx_strand_id
1 'polypeptide(L)'
;MPRVVLLSCPVCDSMRAFDEDLDTLERPTLLDAADEHLAEHRLDESTRALRKHEAVATAEERLVPDPERDALPTDGWLAALPAEG
;
A
#
# COMPACT_ATOMS: atom_id res chain seq x y z
N MET A 1 17.94 -2.21 -10.29
CA MET A 1 17.19 -2.23 -9.02
C MET A 1 15.75 -1.92 -9.38
N PRO A 2 14.84 -2.88 -9.23
CA PRO A 2 13.43 -2.63 -9.47
C PRO A 2 12.88 -1.56 -8.52
N ARG A 3 11.87 -0.84 -9.01
CA ARG A 3 11.08 0.11 -8.21
C ARG A 3 9.83 -0.61 -7.76
N VAL A 4 9.40 -0.32 -6.55
CA VAL A 4 8.12 -0.78 -6.03
C VAL A 4 7.42 0.40 -5.38
N VAL A 5 6.10 0.47 -5.56
CA VAL A 5 5.27 1.40 -4.80
C VAL A 5 4.74 0.69 -3.58
N LEU A 6 5.05 1.20 -2.40
CA LEU A 6 4.53 0.73 -1.13
C LEU A 6 3.33 1.59 -0.74
N LEU A 7 2.21 0.91 -0.55
CA LEU A 7 0.98 1.47 -0.03
C LEU A 7 0.75 0.96 1.38
N SER A 8 0.51 1.88 2.32
CA SER A 8 0.31 1.54 3.74
C SER A 8 -1.10 1.90 4.18
N CYS A 9 -1.68 1.06 5.03
CA CYS A 9 -3.02 1.24 5.55
C CYS A 9 -2.94 2.13 6.79
N PRO A 10 -3.56 3.32 6.79
CA PRO A 10 -3.48 4.25 7.92
C PRO A 10 -4.28 3.80 9.16
N VAL A 11 -4.92 2.62 9.12
CA VAL A 11 -5.77 2.10 10.20
C VAL A 11 -5.10 0.97 10.96
N CYS A 12 -4.51 0.02 10.24
CA CYS A 12 -3.92 -1.18 10.83
C CYS A 12 -2.44 -1.39 10.47
N ASP A 13 -1.82 -0.43 9.78
CA ASP A 13 -0.40 -0.48 9.39
C ASP A 13 -0.06 -1.65 8.45
N SER A 14 -1.07 -2.29 7.86
CA SER A 14 -0.85 -3.29 6.80
C SER A 14 -0.24 -2.61 5.58
N MET A 15 0.63 -3.31 4.88
CA MET A 15 1.26 -2.84 3.66
C MET A 15 0.86 -3.70 2.47
N ARG A 16 0.83 -3.08 1.30
CA ARG A 16 0.72 -3.72 -0.01
C ARG A 16 1.76 -3.10 -0.93
N ALA A 17 2.48 -3.94 -1.66
CA ALA A 17 3.47 -3.52 -2.64
C ALA A 17 2.93 -3.66 -4.06
N PHE A 18 3.32 -2.75 -4.93
CA PHE A 18 3.07 -2.82 -6.36
C PHE A 18 4.42 -2.93 -7.07
N ASP A 19 4.50 -3.84 -8.04
CA ASP A 19 5.70 -4.11 -8.83
C ASP A 19 6.00 -3.05 -9.91
N GLU A 20 5.19 -2.01 -9.92
CA GLU A 20 5.26 -0.91 -10.87
C GLU A 20 5.92 0.30 -10.20
N ASP A 21 6.38 1.25 -11.01
CA ASP A 21 6.83 2.56 -10.55
C ASP A 21 5.66 3.57 -10.47
N LEU A 22 5.83 4.67 -9.73
CA LEU A 22 4.79 5.70 -9.59
C LEU A 22 4.43 6.40 -10.91
N ASP A 23 5.30 6.33 -11.92
CA ASP A 23 5.08 6.93 -13.23
C ASP A 23 4.11 6.09 -14.06
N THR A 24 4.21 4.76 -13.95
CA THR A 24 3.34 3.80 -14.63
C THR A 24 2.06 3.52 -13.84
N LEU A 25 2.14 3.53 -12.50
CA LEU A 25 1.03 3.18 -11.64
C LEU A 25 -0.01 4.30 -11.57
N GLU A 26 -1.19 4.05 -12.12
CA GLU A 26 -2.25 5.04 -12.13
C GLU A 26 -2.78 5.29 -10.70
N ARG A 27 -2.92 6.57 -10.33
CA ARG A 27 -3.48 6.98 -9.03
C ARG A 27 -4.84 6.33 -8.69
N PRO A 28 -5.79 6.13 -9.63
CA PRO A 28 -7.01 5.36 -9.39
C PRO A 28 -6.76 3.94 -8.90
N THR A 29 -5.74 3.24 -9.40
CA THR A 29 -5.38 1.89 -8.96
C THR A 29 -5.00 1.85 -7.48
N LEU A 30 -4.18 2.81 -7.05
CA LEU A 30 -3.82 2.97 -5.64
C LEU A 30 -5.04 3.28 -4.76
N LEU A 31 -5.94 4.14 -5.25
CA LEU A 31 -7.18 4.48 -4.55
C LEU A 31 -8.09 3.26 -4.42
N ASP A 32 -8.25 2.48 -5.49
CA ASP A 32 -9.10 1.28 -5.49
C ASP A 32 -8.57 0.21 -4.53
N ALA A 33 -7.26 -0.05 -4.57
CA ALA A 33 -6.62 -1.00 -3.66
C ALA A 33 -6.70 -0.57 -2.18
N ALA A 34 -6.57 0.74 -1.90
CA ALA A 34 -6.81 1.28 -0.56
C ALA A 34 -8.28 1.17 -0.16
N ASP A 35 -9.21 1.45 -1.07
CA ASP A 35 -10.65 1.38 -0.82
C ASP A 35 -11.08 -0.04 -0.47
N GLU A 36 -10.64 -1.03 -1.25
CA GLU A 36 -10.93 -2.46 -1.04
C GLU A 36 -10.57 -2.89 0.39
N HIS A 37 -9.37 -2.56 0.85
CA HIS A 37 -8.94 -2.92 2.20
C HIS A 37 -9.61 -2.09 3.28
N LEU A 38 -9.80 -0.78 3.06
CA LEU A 38 -10.56 0.07 3.97
C LEU A 38 -12.03 -0.33 4.12
N ALA A 39 -12.58 -1.12 3.18
CA ALA A 39 -13.91 -1.72 3.31
C ALA A 39 -13.98 -2.73 4.46
N GLU A 40 -12.88 -3.42 4.74
CA GLU A 40 -12.80 -4.42 5.80
C GLU A 40 -12.70 -3.77 7.19
N HIS A 41 -12.19 -2.53 7.23
CA HIS A 41 -12.25 -1.69 8.41
C HIS A 41 -13.67 -1.16 8.57
N ARG A 42 -14.31 -1.38 9.72
CA ARG A 42 -15.67 -0.88 10.03
C ARG A 42 -15.71 0.65 10.19
N LEU A 43 -15.31 1.38 9.17
CA LEU A 43 -15.25 2.84 9.09
C LEU A 43 -16.55 3.38 8.49
N ASP A 44 -16.89 4.61 8.89
CA ASP A 44 -17.90 5.39 8.18
C ASP A 44 -17.41 5.77 6.77
N GLU A 45 -18.33 5.96 5.83
CA GLU A 45 -18.03 6.32 4.44
C GLU A 45 -17.14 7.58 4.33
N SER A 46 -17.41 8.59 5.16
CA SER A 46 -16.62 9.83 5.19
C SER A 46 -15.20 9.58 5.66
N THR A 47 -15.04 8.71 6.66
CA THR A 47 -13.72 8.34 7.21
C THR A 47 -12.95 7.50 6.21
N ARG A 48 -13.60 6.53 5.56
CA ARG A 48 -13.01 5.71 4.50
C ARG A 48 -12.50 6.56 3.35
N ALA A 49 -13.30 7.53 2.89
CA ALA A 49 -12.88 8.44 1.82
C ALA A 49 -11.61 9.24 2.20
N LEU A 50 -11.57 9.80 3.42
CA LEU A 50 -10.39 10.52 3.92
C LEU A 50 -9.16 9.61 4.02
N ARG A 51 -9.31 8.42 4.62
CA ARG A 51 -8.21 7.46 4.81
C ARG A 51 -7.69 6.90 3.48
N LYS A 52 -8.55 6.73 2.48
CA LYS A 52 -8.15 6.33 1.13
C LYS A 52 -7.22 7.37 0.51
N HIS A 53 -7.57 8.64 0.58
CA HIS A 53 -6.74 9.72 0.06
C HIS A 53 -5.44 9.87 0.86
N GLU A 54 -5.48 9.66 2.17
CA GLU A 54 -4.29 9.64 3.03
C GLU A 54 -3.33 8.50 2.63
N ALA A 55 -3.83 7.26 2.50
CA ALA A 55 -3.03 6.10 2.11
C ALA A 55 -2.26 6.34 0.81
N VAL A 56 -2.94 6.88 -0.21
CA VAL A 56 -2.33 7.20 -1.50
C VAL A 56 -1.37 8.39 -1.42
N ALA A 57 -1.65 9.37 -0.57
CA ALA A 57 -0.74 10.50 -0.35
C ALA A 57 0.55 10.08 0.39
N THR A 58 0.47 9.04 1.22
CA THR A 58 1.62 8.44 1.91
C THR A 58 2.25 7.29 1.15
N ALA A 59 1.79 6.99 -0.06
CA ALA A 59 2.39 5.94 -0.88
C ALA A 59 3.82 6.33 -1.24
N GLU A 60 4.75 5.40 -1.04
CA GLU A 60 6.19 5.64 -1.20
C GLU A 60 6.75 4.74 -2.29
N GLU A 61 7.45 5.32 -3.26
CA GLU A 61 8.29 4.55 -4.18
C GLU A 61 9.61 4.21 -3.50
N ARG A 62 9.94 2.91 -3.44
CA ARG A 62 11.25 2.44 -2.98
C ARG A 62 12.00 1.71 -4.08
N LEU A 63 13.31 1.92 -4.07
CA LEU A 63 14.26 1.08 -4.79
C LEU A 63 14.60 -0.09 -3.89
N VAL A 64 14.11 -1.28 -4.24
CA VAL A 64 14.37 -2.52 -3.49
C VAL A 64 15.18 -3.48 -4.36
N PRO A 65 16.14 -4.22 -3.79
CA PRO A 65 16.81 -5.31 -4.50
C PRO A 65 15.83 -6.48 -4.70
N ASP A 66 16.02 -7.28 -5.75
CA ASP A 66 15.15 -8.41 -6.09
C ASP A 66 14.82 -9.39 -4.92
N PRO A 67 15.74 -9.76 -4.02
CA PRO A 67 15.39 -10.61 -2.87
C PRO A 67 14.45 -9.94 -1.85
N GLU A 68 14.54 -8.63 -1.67
CA GLU A 68 13.61 -7.89 -0.80
C GLU A 68 12.27 -7.69 -1.49
N ARG A 69 12.28 -7.46 -2.80
CA ARG A 69 11.08 -7.37 -3.62
C ARG A 69 10.23 -8.64 -3.55
N ASP A 70 10.85 -9.81 -3.63
CA ASP A 70 10.15 -11.11 -3.55
C ASP A 70 9.51 -11.34 -2.17
N ALA A 71 10.03 -10.69 -1.13
CA ALA A 71 9.50 -10.73 0.22
C ALA A 71 8.35 -9.71 0.47
N LEU A 72 8.10 -8.80 -0.47
CA LEU A 72 7.05 -7.79 -0.31
C LEU A 72 5.65 -8.35 -0.60
N PRO A 73 4.62 -7.82 0.09
CA PRO A 73 3.25 -8.27 -0.08
C PRO A 73 2.64 -7.71 -1.37
N THR A 74 2.91 -8.34 -2.51
CA THR A 74 2.40 -7.93 -3.83
C THR A 74 1.02 -8.49 -4.17
N ASP A 75 0.68 -9.67 -3.64
CA ASP A 75 -0.60 -10.36 -3.87
C ASP A 75 -1.76 -9.82 -3.01
N GLY A 76 -1.47 -8.97 -2.02
CA GLY A 76 -2.51 -8.43 -1.13
C GLY A 76 -1.96 -7.62 0.04
N TRP A 77 -2.85 -7.25 0.95
CA TRP A 77 -2.49 -6.53 2.17
C TRP A 77 -1.99 -7.49 3.25
N LEU A 78 -0.75 -7.32 3.68
CA LEU A 78 -0.20 -8.07 4.81
C LEU A 78 0.23 -7.10 5.91
N ALA A 79 0.12 -7.56 7.17
CA ALA A 79 0.67 -6.80 8.28
C ALA A 79 2.15 -6.50 7.99
N ALA A 80 2.58 -5.27 8.23
CA ALA A 80 4.00 -4.94 8.19
C ALA A 80 4.74 -5.95 9.06
N LEU A 81 5.74 -6.63 8.49
CA LEU A 81 6.61 -7.48 9.30
C LEU A 81 7.15 -6.58 10.42
N PRO A 82 7.05 -6.99 11.70
CA PRO A 82 7.70 -6.24 12.75
C PRO A 82 9.17 -6.17 12.36
N ALA A 83 9.71 -4.94 12.24
CA ALA A 83 11.14 -4.74 12.13
C ALA A 83 11.76 -5.48 13.32
N GLU A 84 12.42 -6.60 13.06
CA GLU A 84 13.01 -7.42 14.13
C GLU A 84 13.98 -6.52 14.91
N GLY A 85 13.71 -6.39 16.22
CA GLY A 85 14.52 -5.63 17.17
C GLY A 85 15.67 -6.44 17.73
#